data_AF-A0AAP5JV57-F1
#
_entry.id   AF-A0AAP5JV57-F1
#
_cell.length_a   1.000
_cell.length_b   1.000
_cell.length_c   1.000
_cell.angle_alpha   90.00
_cell.angle_beta   90.00
_cell.angle_gamma   90.00
#
_symmetry.space_group_name_H-M   'P 1'
#
loop_
_entity.id
_entity.type
_entity.pdbx_description
1 polymer ?
#
loop_
_entity_poly.entity_id
_entity_poly.type
_entity_poly.pdbx_seq_one_letter_code
_entity_poly.pdbx_strand_id
1 'polypeptide(L)'
;MFFLLESLPDSVIAEGDNAIVDWLNKNSNMHVGQQGDFATFGLIGCVSAIGTALFTNLIPFAKIAKIKAAIKAAGGATTFVKTLMSAYKAAKNAGKATWDAVKIAVSKAGEKAGPEATRALIELFNVGNVYSACFE
;
A
#
# COMPACT_ATOMS: atom_id res chain seq x y z
N MET A 1 -1.53 1.93 10.37
CA MET A 1 -1.62 3.13 9.49
C MET A 1 -2.69 3.04 8.40
N PHE A 2 -2.94 1.89 7.78
CA PHE A 2 -3.88 1.78 6.65
C PHE A 2 -5.30 2.27 6.91
N PHE A 3 -5.79 2.17 8.14
CA PHE A 3 -7.11 2.69 8.51
C PHE A 3 -7.28 4.17 8.17
N LEU A 4 -6.19 4.96 8.17
CA LEU A 4 -6.21 6.36 7.72
C LEU A 4 -6.44 6.49 6.21
N LEU A 5 -5.95 5.54 5.40
CA LEU A 5 -6.25 5.48 3.96
C LEU A 5 -7.71 5.09 3.71
N GLU A 6 -8.26 4.18 4.50
CA GLU A 6 -9.67 3.79 4.38
C GLU A 6 -10.61 4.93 4.80
N SER A 7 -10.25 5.71 5.82
CA SER A 7 -11.02 6.85 6.30
C SER A 7 -10.82 8.14 5.50
N LEU A 8 -9.76 8.25 4.68
CA LEU A 8 -9.54 9.39 3.80
C LEU A 8 -10.69 9.52 2.78
N PRO A 9 -11.48 10.60 2.79
CA PRO A 9 -12.62 10.73 1.87
C PRO A 9 -12.18 10.84 0.41
N ASP A 10 -12.92 10.23 -0.52
CA ASP A 10 -12.62 10.32 -1.95
C ASP A 10 -12.71 11.76 -2.47
N SER A 11 -13.53 12.62 -1.82
CA SER A 11 -13.61 14.06 -2.11
C SER A 11 -12.30 14.80 -1.80
N VAL A 12 -11.64 14.44 -0.69
CA VAL A 12 -10.34 15.02 -0.31
C VAL A 12 -9.26 14.58 -1.30
N ILE A 13 -9.33 13.33 -1.76
CA ILE A 13 -8.40 12.83 -2.79
C ILE A 13 -8.60 13.56 -4.12
N ALA A 14 -9.84 13.87 -4.48
CA ALA A 14 -10.17 14.60 -5.71
C ALA A 14 -9.78 16.08 -5.67
N GLU A 15 -9.77 16.70 -4.49
CA GLU A 15 -9.39 18.10 -4.27
C GLU A 15 -7.87 18.33 -4.43
N GLY A 16 -7.08 17.26 -4.28
CA GLY A 16 -5.65 17.23 -4.61
C GLY A 16 -4.74 17.29 -3.39
N ASP A 17 -3.45 17.37 -3.67
CA ASP A 17 -2.36 17.11 -2.73
C ASP A 17 -2.47 17.93 -1.42
N ASN A 18 -2.77 19.23 -1.53
CA ASN A 18 -2.90 20.12 -0.37
C ASN A 18 -4.05 19.72 0.56
N ALA A 19 -5.19 19.31 0.00
CA ALA A 19 -6.35 18.89 0.78
C ALA A 19 -6.08 17.57 1.52
N ILE A 20 -5.34 16.65 0.89
CA ILE A 20 -4.91 15.41 1.51
C ILE A 20 -3.95 15.70 2.68
N VAL A 21 -2.97 16.58 2.48
CA VAL A 21 -2.03 16.99 3.53
C VAL A 21 -2.76 17.65 4.71
N ASP A 22 -3.67 18.59 4.45
CA ASP A 22 -4.47 19.27 5.47
C ASP A 22 -5.36 18.30 6.24
N TRP A 23 -5.98 17.36 5.54
CA TRP A 23 -6.81 16.34 6.18
C TRP A 23 -5.96 15.43 7.06
N LEU A 24 -4.79 15.00 6.60
CA LEU A 24 -3.89 14.14 7.38
C LEU A 24 -3.39 14.83 8.64
N ASN A 25 -2.95 16.09 8.55
CA ASN A 25 -2.49 16.87 9.71
C ASN A 25 -3.61 17.08 10.75
N LYS A 26 -4.87 17.17 10.31
CA LYS A 26 -6.04 17.34 11.20
C LYS A 26 -6.56 16.04 11.80
N ASN A 27 -6.48 14.93 11.06
CA ASN A 27 -7.12 13.66 11.41
C ASN A 27 -6.15 12.57 11.88
N SER A 28 -4.85 12.86 11.86
CA SER A 28 -3.82 11.95 12.34
C SER A 28 -2.72 12.72 13.06
N ASN A 29 -2.09 12.09 14.06
CA ASN A 29 -0.84 12.60 14.65
C ASN A 29 0.37 12.39 13.71
N MET A 30 0.15 12.18 12.40
CA MET A 30 1.23 12.13 11.43
C MET A 30 1.50 13.53 10.89
N HIS A 31 2.73 13.99 11.05
CA HIS A 31 3.29 14.97 10.15
C HIS A 31 3.75 14.25 8.88
N VAL A 32 3.21 14.65 7.73
CA VAL A 32 3.64 14.18 6.41
C VAL A 32 5.17 14.29 6.32
N GLY A 33 5.86 13.15 6.18
CA GLY A 33 7.34 13.07 6.16
C GLY A 33 8.00 12.44 7.40
N GLN A 34 7.25 12.09 8.44
CA GLN A 34 7.79 11.31 9.58
C GLN A 34 7.67 9.80 9.28
N GLN A 35 8.81 9.12 9.18
CA GLN A 35 8.85 7.65 9.18
C GLN A 35 8.49 7.16 10.58
N GLY A 36 7.26 6.66 10.75
CA GLY A 36 6.85 5.99 11.99
C GLY A 36 7.54 4.64 12.11
N ASP A 37 8.31 4.47 13.17
CA ASP A 37 9.04 3.24 13.49
C ASP A 37 8.06 2.20 14.08
N PHE A 38 7.46 1.39 13.22
CA PHE A 38 6.55 0.33 13.63
C PHE A 38 7.03 -1.01 13.06
N ALA A 39 8.04 -1.58 13.69
CA ALA A 39 8.46 -2.96 13.47
C ALA A 39 7.41 -3.94 14.01
N THR A 40 6.34 -4.13 13.25
CA THR A 40 5.54 -5.36 13.33
C THR A 40 5.74 -6.10 12.02
N PHE A 41 6.21 -7.33 12.05
CA PHE A 41 6.39 -8.15 10.85
C PHE A 41 5.09 -8.88 10.51
N GLY A 42 4.81 -9.04 9.21
CA GLY A 42 3.62 -9.75 8.72
C GLY A 42 2.39 -8.87 8.47
N LEU A 43 1.18 -9.45 8.57
CA LEU A 43 -0.07 -8.83 8.09
C LEU A 43 -0.31 -7.41 8.61
N ILE A 44 -0.10 -7.17 9.91
CA ILE A 44 -0.34 -5.85 10.55
C ILE A 44 0.73 -4.83 10.13
N GLY A 45 1.98 -5.27 10.02
CA GLY A 45 3.11 -4.51 9.53
C GLY A 45 2.93 -4.03 8.12
N CYS A 46 2.65 -4.98 7.22
CA CYS A 46 2.45 -4.73 5.81
C CYS A 46 1.31 -3.74 5.55
N VAL A 47 0.16 -3.96 6.19
CA VAL A 47 -0.99 -3.04 6.13
C VAL A 47 -0.54 -1.64 6.58
N SER A 48 0.18 -1.53 7.69
CA SER A 48 0.66 -0.24 8.17
C SER A 48 1.69 0.41 7.24
N ALA A 49 2.64 -0.33 6.69
CA ALA A 49 3.66 0.19 5.79
C ALA A 49 3.08 0.67 4.47
N ILE A 50 2.10 -0.03 3.90
CA ILE A 50 1.33 0.43 2.73
C ILE A 50 0.68 1.78 3.04
N GLY A 51 0.02 1.89 4.20
CA GLY A 51 -0.60 3.16 4.62
C GLY A 51 0.44 4.28 4.72
N THR A 52 1.55 4.04 5.42
CA THR A 52 2.61 5.05 5.58
C THR A 52 3.22 5.47 4.24
N ALA A 53 3.55 4.52 3.36
CA ALA A 53 4.21 4.83 2.09
C ALA A 53 3.32 5.57 1.08
N LEU A 54 2.00 5.55 1.28
CA LEU A 54 1.06 6.38 0.52
C LEU A 54 0.97 7.81 1.05
N PHE A 55 1.30 8.02 2.32
CA PHE A 55 1.27 9.34 2.97
C PHE A 55 2.64 9.98 3.11
N THR A 56 3.71 9.24 2.85
CA THR A 56 5.00 9.83 2.53
C THR A 56 4.95 10.29 1.08
N ASN A 57 5.59 11.42 0.78
CA ASN A 57 5.59 12.08 -0.54
C ASN A 57 6.33 11.26 -1.65
N LEU A 58 6.36 9.93 -1.50
CA LEU A 58 7.08 8.97 -2.32
C LEU A 58 6.24 8.51 -3.53
N ILE A 59 4.92 8.68 -3.48
CA ILE A 59 4.00 8.34 -4.56
C ILE A 59 3.13 9.57 -4.86
N PRO A 60 2.89 9.90 -6.14
CA PRO A 60 1.93 10.94 -6.48
C PRO A 60 0.57 10.68 -5.84
N PHE A 61 0.01 11.69 -5.17
CA PHE A 61 -1.31 11.59 -4.53
C PHE A 61 -2.41 11.16 -5.51
N ALA A 62 -2.29 11.53 -6.79
CA ALA A 62 -3.16 11.07 -7.87
C ALA A 62 -3.23 9.52 -8.02
N LYS A 63 -2.18 8.80 -7.59
CA LYS A 63 -2.17 7.32 -7.58
C LYS A 63 -2.75 6.74 -6.29
N ILE A 64 -2.89 7.51 -5.21
CA ILE A 64 -3.49 7.05 -3.95
C ILE A 64 -4.95 6.64 -4.17
N ALA A 65 -5.72 7.40 -4.93
CA ALA A 65 -7.09 7.04 -5.30
C ALA A 65 -7.15 5.64 -5.93
N LYS A 66 -6.25 5.37 -6.88
CA LYS A 66 -6.16 4.11 -7.61
C LYS A 66 -5.74 2.96 -6.70
N ILE A 67 -4.77 3.19 -5.82
CA ILE A 67 -4.31 2.19 -4.85
C ILE A 67 -5.41 1.89 -3.82
N LYS A 68 -6.09 2.90 -3.30
CA LYS A 68 -7.23 2.74 -2.39
C LYS A 68 -8.36 1.95 -3.06
N ALA A 69 -8.72 2.31 -4.29
CA ALA A 69 -9.73 1.60 -5.08
C ALA A 69 -9.31 0.15 -5.34
N ALA A 70 -8.04 -0.10 -5.64
CA ALA A 70 -7.50 -1.45 -5.86
C ALA A 70 -7.64 -2.34 -4.63
N ILE A 71 -7.27 -1.80 -3.47
CA ILE A 71 -7.33 -2.54 -2.21
C ILE A 71 -8.78 -2.76 -1.81
N LYS A 72 -9.66 -1.78 -2.03
CA LYS A 72 -11.11 -1.95 -1.82
C LYS A 72 -11.69 -3.03 -2.74
N ALA A 73 -11.33 -3.04 -4.03
CA ALA A 73 -11.74 -4.05 -5.00
C ALA A 73 -11.22 -5.46 -4.66
N ALA A 74 -10.05 -5.54 -4.00
CA ALA A 74 -9.50 -6.78 -3.47
C ALA A 74 -10.22 -7.28 -2.19
N GLY A 75 -11.21 -6.55 -1.68
CA GLY A 75 -11.96 -6.91 -0.46
C GLY A 75 -11.38 -6.31 0.82
N GLY A 76 -10.71 -5.15 0.71
CA GLY A 76 -10.11 -4.41 1.82
C GLY A 76 -8.64 -4.73 2.07
N ALA A 77 -7.99 -3.94 2.94
CA ALA A 77 -6.55 -4.05 3.21
C ALA A 77 -6.10 -5.43 3.65
N THR A 78 -6.85 -6.00 4.59
CA THR A 78 -6.52 -7.29 5.18
C THR A 78 -6.57 -8.40 4.14
N THR A 79 -7.59 -8.38 3.27
CA THR A 79 -7.74 -9.37 2.20
C THR A 79 -6.65 -9.19 1.14
N PHE A 80 -6.37 -7.93 0.75
CA PHE A 80 -5.30 -7.60 -0.17
C PHE A 80 -3.95 -8.14 0.34
N VAL A 81 -3.57 -7.82 1.57
CA VAL A 81 -2.29 -8.25 2.14
C VAL A 81 -2.23 -9.76 2.37
N LYS A 82 -3.32 -10.42 2.79
CA LYS A 82 -3.34 -11.88 2.89
C LYS A 82 -3.09 -12.55 1.54
N THR A 83 -3.76 -12.08 0.48
CA THR A 83 -3.54 -12.58 -0.88
C THR A 83 -2.12 -12.31 -1.35
N LEU A 84 -1.61 -11.11 -1.11
CA LEU A 84 -0.25 -10.69 -1.42
C LEU A 84 0.78 -11.63 -0.76
N MET A 85 0.72 -11.80 0.57
CA MET A 85 1.66 -12.65 1.31
C MET A 85 1.57 -14.12 0.88
N SER A 86 0.36 -14.63 0.63
CA SER A 86 0.15 -15.99 0.15
C SER A 86 0.75 -16.22 -1.23
N ALA A 87 0.49 -15.30 -2.18
CA ALA A 87 1.03 -15.36 -3.52
C ALA A 87 2.56 -15.19 -3.54
N TYR A 88 3.11 -14.33 -2.68
CA TYR A 88 4.56 -14.18 -2.49
C TYR A 88 5.19 -15.48 -2.02
N LYS A 89 4.64 -16.11 -0.97
CA LYS A 89 5.13 -17.38 -0.45
C LYS A 89 5.07 -18.49 -1.51
N ALA A 90 3.98 -18.57 -2.26
CA ALA A 90 3.85 -19.52 -3.36
C ALA A 90 4.92 -19.30 -4.45
N ALA A 91 5.18 -18.05 -4.84
CA ALA A 91 6.20 -17.71 -5.83
C ALA A 91 7.62 -18.01 -5.32
N LYS A 92 7.92 -17.72 -4.04
CA LYS A 92 9.21 -18.08 -3.41
C LYS A 92 9.42 -19.59 -3.35
N ASN A 93 8.38 -20.36 -2.99
CA ASN A 93 8.42 -21.82 -2.99
C ASN A 93 8.66 -22.39 -4.40
N ALA A 94 8.21 -21.68 -5.45
CA ALA A 94 8.48 -22.02 -6.85
C ALA A 94 9.88 -21.58 -7.33
N GLY A 95 10.78 -21.16 -6.43
CA GLY A 95 12.16 -20.79 -6.75
C GLY A 95 12.31 -19.42 -7.43
N LYS A 96 11.29 -18.55 -7.40
CA LYS A 96 11.37 -17.23 -8.02
C LYS A 96 12.30 -16.29 -7.23
N ALA A 97 12.98 -15.41 -7.96
CA ALA A 97 13.73 -14.31 -7.38
C ALA A 97 12.79 -13.43 -6.54
N THR A 98 13.32 -12.80 -5.49
CA THR A 98 12.51 -12.03 -4.53
C THR A 98 11.66 -10.96 -5.21
N TRP A 99 12.25 -10.18 -6.12
CA TRP A 99 11.51 -9.13 -6.83
C TRP A 99 10.44 -9.68 -7.79
N ASP A 100 10.69 -10.81 -8.43
CA ASP A 100 9.70 -11.47 -9.27
C ASP A 100 8.54 -12.01 -8.43
N ALA A 101 8.83 -12.56 -7.24
CA ALA A 101 7.82 -13.00 -6.30
C ALA A 101 6.95 -11.83 -5.80
N VAL A 102 7.55 -10.66 -5.55
CA VAL A 102 6.81 -9.43 -5.21
C VAL A 102 5.91 -9.00 -6.36
N LYS A 103 6.41 -8.93 -7.59
CA LYS A 103 5.58 -8.56 -8.77
C LYS A 103 4.41 -9.50 -8.96
N ILE A 104 4.64 -10.81 -8.83
CA ILE A 104 3.58 -11.83 -8.93
C ILE A 104 2.56 -11.62 -7.82
N ALA A 105 3.01 -11.43 -6.59
CA ALA A 105 2.15 -11.21 -5.43
C ALA A 105 1.27 -9.97 -5.59
N VAL A 106 1.87 -8.84 -5.97
CA VAL A 106 1.17 -7.58 -6.18
C VAL A 106 0.19 -7.68 -7.36
N SER A 107 0.61 -8.31 -8.45
CA SER A 107 -0.26 -8.54 -9.61
C SER A 107 -1.47 -9.38 -9.25
N LYS A 108 -1.27 -10.42 -8.42
CA LYS A 108 -2.35 -11.29 -7.96
C LYS A 108 -3.29 -10.58 -6.99
N ALA A 109 -2.74 -9.84 -6.03
CA ALA A 109 -3.52 -9.10 -5.04
C ALA A 109 -4.30 -7.92 -5.66
N GLY A 110 -3.73 -7.30 -6.70
CA GLY A 110 -4.32 -6.18 -7.43
C GLY A 110 -5.05 -6.56 -8.72
N GLU A 111 -5.27 -7.84 -9.01
CA GLU A 111 -5.79 -8.30 -10.32
C GLU A 111 -7.14 -7.66 -10.70
N LYS A 112 -7.97 -7.39 -9.68
CA LYS A 112 -9.30 -6.78 -9.84
C LYS A 112 -9.29 -5.26 -10.07
N ALA A 113 -8.14 -4.62 -9.88
CA ALA A 113 -8.00 -3.17 -9.92
C ALA A 113 -7.63 -2.61 -11.29
N GLY A 114 -7.31 -3.49 -12.25
CA GLY A 114 -6.83 -3.12 -13.57
C GLY A 114 -5.32 -2.78 -13.59
N PRO A 115 -4.73 -2.74 -14.80
CA PRO A 115 -3.28 -2.73 -14.99
C PRO A 115 -2.61 -1.47 -14.46
N GLU A 116 -3.29 -0.33 -14.49
CA GLU A 116 -2.73 0.94 -14.00
C GLU A 116 -2.56 0.95 -12.48
N ALA A 117 -3.56 0.48 -11.75
CA ALA A 117 -3.50 0.39 -10.30
C ALA A 117 -2.52 -0.69 -9.85
N THR A 118 -2.44 -1.82 -10.57
CA THR A 118 -1.40 -2.84 -10.34
C THR A 118 0.01 -2.27 -10.49
N ARG A 119 0.27 -1.42 -11.50
CA ARG A 119 1.57 -0.76 -11.66
C ARG A 119 1.89 0.17 -10.51
N ALA A 120 0.91 0.99 -10.08
CA ALA A 120 1.08 1.89 -8.93
C ALA A 120 1.38 1.10 -7.64
N LEU A 121 0.75 -0.06 -7.45
CA LEU A 121 1.09 -0.96 -6.35
C LEU A 121 2.51 -1.51 -6.50
N ILE A 122 2.94 -1.95 -7.69
CA ILE A 122 4.32 -2.46 -7.86
C ILE A 122 5.35 -1.37 -7.53
N GLU A 123 5.10 -0.13 -7.94
CA GLU A 123 5.95 1.02 -7.60
C GLU A 123 5.99 1.26 -6.08
N LEU A 124 4.84 1.18 -5.39
CA LEU A 124 4.76 1.26 -3.92
C LEU A 124 5.62 0.20 -3.24
N PHE A 125 5.59 -1.05 -3.72
CA PHE A 125 6.38 -2.15 -3.16
C PHE A 125 7.87 -2.08 -3.55
N ASN A 126 8.24 -1.25 -4.52
CA ASN A 126 9.64 -0.95 -4.83
C ASN A 126 10.27 0.03 -3.81
N VAL A 127 9.44 0.74 -3.04
CA VAL A 127 9.90 1.55 -1.92
C VAL A 127 10.31 0.60 -0.79
N GLY A 128 11.61 0.54 -0.49
CA GLY A 128 12.22 -0.51 0.36
C GLY A 128 11.50 -0.77 1.70
N ASN A 129 10.95 0.26 2.33
CA ASN A 129 10.24 0.14 3.60
C ASN A 129 8.96 -0.71 3.53
N VAL A 130 8.27 -0.73 2.37
CA VAL A 130 7.04 -1.51 2.21
C VAL A 130 7.36 -2.99 2.05
N TYR A 131 8.38 -3.30 1.25
CA TYR A 131 8.83 -4.68 1.05
C TYR A 131 9.23 -5.33 2.38
N SER A 132 10.14 -4.71 3.14
CA SER A 132 10.63 -5.29 4.40
C SER A 132 9.52 -5.49 5.42
N ALA A 133 8.59 -4.53 5.57
CA ALA A 133 7.46 -4.69 6.49
C ALA A 133 6.46 -5.79 6.09
N CYS A 134 6.43 -6.16 4.80
CA CYS A 134 5.50 -7.15 4.26
C CYS A 134 6.06 -8.57 4.19
N PHE A 135 7.36 -8.72 3.98
CA PHE A 135 7.95 -10.00 3.58
C PHE A 135 9.23 -10.38 4.33
N GLU A 136 9.81 -9.46 5.10
CA GLU A 136 10.91 -9.72 6.04
C GLU A 136 10.36 -9.77 7.47
#